data_AF-A0A2G1MCF7-F1
#
_entry.id   AF-A0A2G1MCF7-F1
#
_cell.length_a   1.000
_cell.length_b   1.000
_cell.length_c   1.000
_cell.angle_alpha   90.00
_cell.angle_beta   90.00
_cell.angle_gamma   90.00
#
_symmetry.space_group_name_H-M   'P 1'
#
loop_
_entity.id
_entity.type
_entity.pdbx_description
1 polymer ?
#
loop_
_entity_poly.entity_id
_entity_poly.type
_entity_poly.pdbx_seq_one_letter_code
_entity_poly.pdbx_strand_id
1 'polypeptide(L)'
;MTKFLDPKLATSKTSRKKRMQIEDIPDEAAALRIAAIMQRSAKKKVEKANNEARLRAKAINTTIPDFIAALDEDALAPFFFALERLATAANRRRIASHPLRPEIVHEMHIEADEEEAAAEEAERMEQIKLQKEHGKTDDGTLREAGPTN
;
A
#
# COMPACT_ATOMS: atom_id res chain seq x y z
N MET A 1 -12.92 -61.96 -63.85
CA MET A 1 -12.77 -60.57 -64.33
C MET A 1 -13.23 -59.61 -63.24
N THR A 2 -12.40 -58.60 -62.95
CA THR A 2 -12.69 -57.26 -62.37
C THR A 2 -13.67 -57.18 -61.19
N LYS A 3 -13.19 -57.12 -59.93
CA LYS A 3 -12.85 -55.87 -59.20
C LYS A 3 -13.78 -54.69 -59.51
N PHE A 4 -14.75 -54.43 -58.64
CA PHE A 4 -15.27 -53.09 -58.41
C PHE A 4 -15.45 -52.89 -56.89
N LEU A 5 -14.39 -52.41 -56.24
CA LEU A 5 -14.57 -51.59 -55.05
C LEU A 5 -15.28 -50.32 -55.52
N ASP A 6 -16.39 -49.97 -54.86
CA ASP A 6 -17.04 -48.69 -55.11
C ASP A 6 -16.03 -47.54 -54.93
N PRO A 7 -15.79 -46.72 -55.96
CA PRO A 7 -14.83 -45.61 -55.90
C PRO A 7 -15.25 -44.52 -54.88
N LYS A 8 -16.48 -44.59 -54.37
CA LYS A 8 -17.00 -43.71 -53.31
C LYS A 8 -16.54 -44.10 -51.90
N LEU A 9 -16.03 -45.31 -51.70
CA LEU A 9 -15.45 -45.76 -50.42
C LEU A 9 -13.92 -45.58 -50.37
N ALA A 10 -13.29 -45.25 -51.50
CA ALA A 10 -11.84 -45.12 -51.63
C ALA A 10 -11.28 -43.73 -51.21
N THR A 11 -12.12 -42.82 -50.71
CA THR A 11 -11.69 -41.46 -50.33
C THR A 11 -12.02 -41.17 -48.86
N SER A 12 -11.19 -41.68 -47.94
CA SER A 12 -11.40 -41.37 -46.52
C SER A 12 -10.11 -41.21 -45.71
N LYS A 13 -8.92 -41.17 -46.35
CA LYS A 13 -7.71 -40.69 -45.65
C LYS A 13 -7.79 -39.18 -45.33
N THR A 14 -8.56 -38.41 -46.10
CA THR A 14 -8.85 -36.99 -45.82
C THR A 14 -10.01 -36.78 -44.84
N SER A 15 -10.95 -37.72 -44.73
CA SER A 15 -12.04 -37.63 -43.73
C SER A 15 -11.53 -37.88 -42.31
N ARG A 16 -10.57 -38.82 -42.15
CA ARG A 16 -9.93 -39.10 -40.87
C ARG A 16 -9.08 -37.91 -40.39
N LYS A 17 -8.43 -37.19 -41.31
CA LYS A 17 -7.63 -35.99 -41.00
C LYS A 17 -8.51 -34.79 -40.61
N LYS A 18 -9.69 -34.63 -41.21
CA LYS A 18 -10.67 -33.61 -40.79
C LYS A 18 -11.31 -33.89 -39.42
N ARG A 19 -11.43 -35.15 -38.99
CA ARG A 19 -11.88 -35.48 -37.62
C ARG A 19 -10.82 -35.26 -36.55
N MET A 20 -9.54 -35.35 -36.90
CA MET A 20 -8.44 -34.98 -35.98
C MET A 20 -8.18 -33.47 -35.95
N GLN A 21 -8.86 -32.70 -36.79
CA GLN A 21 -8.86 -31.24 -36.82
C GLN A 21 -10.22 -30.66 -36.42
N ILE A 22 -11.02 -31.41 -35.63
CA ILE A 22 -11.97 -30.75 -34.73
C ILE A 22 -11.08 -30.17 -33.66
N GLU A 23 -10.63 -28.95 -33.98
CA GLU A 23 -10.19 -27.87 -33.13
C GLU A 23 -9.91 -28.30 -31.69
N ASP A 24 -8.69 -28.00 -31.23
CA ASP A 24 -8.40 -27.77 -29.82
C ASP A 24 -9.28 -26.61 -29.31
N ILE A 25 -10.61 -26.78 -29.33
CA ILE A 25 -11.56 -25.89 -28.70
C ILE A 25 -11.29 -26.13 -27.22
N PRO A 26 -10.72 -25.15 -26.49
CA PRO A 26 -10.53 -25.33 -25.06
C PRO A 26 -11.90 -25.67 -24.48
N ASP A 27 -12.01 -26.80 -23.77
CA ASP A 27 -13.24 -27.23 -23.10
C ASP A 27 -13.64 -26.09 -22.15
N GLU A 28 -14.55 -25.24 -22.59
CA GLU A 28 -14.95 -24.02 -21.91
C GLU A 28 -15.51 -24.35 -20.53
N ALA A 29 -16.17 -25.50 -20.38
CA ALA A 29 -16.64 -26.00 -19.10
C ALA A 29 -15.48 -26.48 -18.20
N ALA A 30 -14.41 -27.05 -18.75
CA ALA A 30 -13.18 -27.31 -17.97
C ALA A 30 -12.47 -26.01 -17.59
N ALA A 31 -12.34 -25.04 -18.50
CA ALA A 31 -11.73 -23.74 -18.23
C ALA A 31 -12.50 -22.98 -17.13
N LEU A 32 -13.83 -22.96 -17.18
CA LEU A 32 -14.69 -22.37 -16.14
C LEU A 32 -14.56 -23.08 -14.80
N ARG A 33 -14.43 -24.42 -14.79
CA ARG A 33 -14.19 -25.19 -13.56
C ARG A 33 -12.82 -24.85 -12.95
N ILE A 34 -11.77 -24.74 -13.77
CA ILE A 34 -10.43 -24.36 -13.32
C ILE A 34 -10.44 -22.93 -12.77
N ALA A 35 -11.07 -21.99 -13.47
CA ALA A 35 -11.22 -20.61 -13.00
C ALA A 35 -12.00 -20.53 -11.68
N ALA A 36 -13.09 -21.28 -11.53
CA ALA A 36 -13.86 -21.33 -10.29
C ALA A 36 -13.08 -21.96 -9.12
N ILE A 37 -12.19 -22.92 -9.37
CA ILE A 37 -11.29 -23.49 -8.36
C ILE A 37 -10.22 -22.46 -7.97
N MET A 38 -9.61 -21.78 -8.94
CA MET A 38 -8.64 -20.71 -8.69
C MET A 38 -9.26 -19.58 -7.86
N GLN A 39 -10.46 -19.10 -8.22
CA GLN A 39 -11.19 -18.09 -7.48
C GLN A 39 -11.51 -18.52 -6.04
N ARG A 40 -11.99 -19.76 -5.84
CA ARG A 40 -12.23 -20.30 -4.49
C ARG A 40 -10.95 -20.39 -3.66
N SER A 41 -9.85 -20.83 -4.27
CA SER A 41 -8.55 -20.91 -3.60
C SER A 41 -8.00 -19.54 -3.22
N ALA A 42 -8.17 -18.52 -4.08
CA ALA A 42 -7.78 -17.15 -3.81
C ALA A 42 -8.62 -16.54 -2.68
N LYS A 43 -9.96 -16.70 -2.73
CA LYS A 43 -10.87 -16.26 -1.65
C LYS A 43 -10.49 -16.88 -0.31
N LYS A 44 -10.27 -18.19 -0.27
CA LYS A 44 -9.85 -18.90 0.95
C LYS A 44 -8.53 -18.37 1.51
N LYS A 45 -7.55 -18.04 0.65
CA LYS A 45 -6.27 -17.44 1.08
C LYS A 45 -6.48 -16.05 1.68
N VAL A 46 -7.29 -15.20 1.03
CA VAL A 46 -7.62 -13.86 1.54
C VAL A 46 -8.37 -13.93 2.86
N GLU A 47 -9.37 -14.80 2.97
CA GLU A 47 -10.12 -15.02 4.22
C GLU A 47 -9.22 -15.52 5.35
N LYS A 48 -8.31 -16.46 5.06
CA LYS A 48 -7.33 -16.93 6.05
C LYS A 48 -6.42 -15.79 6.52
N ALA A 49 -5.87 -15.01 5.59
CA ALA A 49 -5.02 -13.87 5.92
C ALA A 49 -5.76 -12.81 6.74
N ASN A 50 -7.01 -12.47 6.38
CA ASN A 50 -7.86 -11.56 7.14
C ASN A 50 -8.15 -12.09 8.54
N ASN A 51 -8.40 -13.40 8.67
CA ASN A 51 -8.64 -14.01 9.97
C ASN A 51 -7.38 -13.98 10.84
N GLU A 52 -6.21 -14.29 10.28
CA GLU A 52 -4.94 -14.19 11.00
C GLU A 52 -4.66 -12.75 11.47
N ALA A 53 -4.87 -11.75 10.61
CA ALA A 53 -4.71 -10.34 10.97
C ALA A 53 -5.67 -9.95 12.11
N ARG A 54 -6.94 -10.38 12.04
CA ARG A 54 -7.93 -10.17 13.10
C ARG A 54 -7.52 -10.82 14.41
N LEU A 55 -7.00 -12.05 14.38
CA LEU A 55 -6.55 -12.76 15.57
C LEU A 55 -5.34 -12.09 16.22
N ARG A 56 -4.39 -11.60 15.41
CA ARG A 56 -3.25 -10.80 15.91
C ARG A 56 -3.72 -9.51 16.57
N ALA A 57 -4.61 -8.75 15.92
CA ALA A 57 -5.18 -7.54 16.49
C ALA A 57 -5.94 -7.82 17.79
N LYS A 58 -6.73 -8.90 17.84
CA LYS A 58 -7.43 -9.32 19.05
C LYS A 58 -6.46 -9.63 20.18
N ALA A 59 -5.40 -10.40 19.90
CA ALA A 59 -4.39 -10.75 20.90
C ALA A 59 -3.70 -9.51 21.47
N ILE A 60 -3.34 -8.54 20.63
CA ILE A 60 -2.78 -7.27 21.08
C ILE A 60 -3.79 -6.53 21.97
N ASN A 61 -5.02 -6.33 21.48
CA ASN A 61 -6.04 -5.58 22.22
C ASN A 61 -6.39 -6.20 23.58
N THR A 62 -6.30 -7.53 23.72
CA THR A 62 -6.54 -8.21 25.00
C THR A 62 -5.39 -8.04 25.98
N THR A 63 -4.16 -7.85 25.50
CA THR A 63 -2.96 -7.79 26.35
C THR A 63 -2.56 -6.36 26.70
N ILE A 64 -2.89 -5.38 25.85
CA ILE A 64 -2.49 -3.98 26.03
C ILE A 64 -2.93 -3.39 27.38
N PRO A 65 -4.16 -3.61 27.91
CA PRO A 65 -4.55 -3.05 29.20
C PRO A 65 -3.64 -3.51 30.36
N ASP A 66 -3.35 -4.82 30.43
CA ASP A 66 -2.49 -5.40 31.45
C ASP A 66 -1.04 -4.92 31.29
N PHE A 67 -0.59 -4.76 30.04
CA PHE A 67 0.73 -4.19 29.74
C PHE A 67 0.85 -2.75 30.24
N ILE A 68 -0.14 -1.89 29.97
CA ILE A 68 -0.13 -0.49 30.44
C ILE A 68 -0.13 -0.43 31.96
N ALA A 69 -0.92 -1.27 32.62
CA ALA A 69 -0.98 -1.33 34.09
C ALA A 69 0.32 -1.82 34.73
N ALA A 70 1.16 -2.55 33.98
CA ALA A 70 2.46 -3.05 34.43
C ALA A 70 3.63 -2.10 34.11
N LEU A 71 3.39 -1.00 33.38
CA LEU A 71 4.42 0.00 33.11
C LEU A 71 4.69 0.84 34.35
N ASP A 72 5.97 1.15 34.57
CA ASP A 72 6.40 2.08 35.60
C ASP A 72 5.95 3.52 35.27
N GLU A 73 5.83 4.36 36.30
CA GLU A 73 5.38 5.75 36.18
C GLU A 73 6.24 6.56 35.17
N ASP A 74 7.56 6.33 35.18
CA ASP A 74 8.50 6.99 34.27
C ASP A 74 8.33 6.57 32.81
N ALA A 75 7.78 5.38 32.56
CA ALA A 75 7.55 4.84 31.21
C ALA A 75 6.15 5.20 30.67
N LEU A 76 5.20 5.52 31.54
CA LEU A 76 3.82 5.83 31.15
C LEU A 76 3.73 7.09 30.30
N ALA A 77 4.38 8.18 30.71
CA ALA A 77 4.28 9.45 29.99
C ALA A 77 4.85 9.37 28.56
N PRO A 78 6.09 8.86 28.34
CA PRO A 78 6.62 8.65 26.99
C PRO A 78 5.75 7.72 26.14
N PHE A 79 5.19 6.67 26.74
CA PHE A 79 4.32 5.72 26.04
C PHE A 79 3.04 6.40 25.51
N PHE A 80 2.31 7.12 26.37
CA PHE A 80 1.09 7.82 25.96
C PHE A 80 1.36 8.93 24.94
N PHE A 81 2.44 9.69 25.13
CA PHE A 81 2.85 10.74 24.18
C PHE A 81 3.09 10.17 22.78
N ALA A 82 3.88 9.11 22.66
CA ALA A 82 4.17 8.47 21.38
C ALA A 82 2.91 7.88 20.74
N LEU A 83 2.05 7.24 21.54
CA LEU A 83 0.80 6.65 21.07
C LEU A 83 -0.17 7.72 20.52
N GLU A 84 -0.25 8.88 21.17
CA GLU A 84 -1.07 10.02 20.75
C GLU A 84 -0.55 10.69 19.48
N ARG A 85 0.78 10.83 19.33
CA ARG A 85 1.40 11.36 18.11
C ARG A 85 1.09 10.49 16.88
N LEU A 86 1.11 9.17 17.02
CA LEU A 86 0.85 8.22 15.94
C LEU A 86 -0.66 8.04 15.62
N ALA A 87 -1.52 8.33 16.59
CA ALA A 87 -2.95 8.11 16.45
C ALA A 87 -3.62 9.13 15.52
N THR A 88 -4.69 8.70 14.84
CA THR A 88 -5.61 9.63 14.17
C THR A 88 -6.24 10.58 15.19
N ALA A 89 -6.69 11.76 14.76
CA ALA A 89 -7.27 12.75 15.68
C ALA A 89 -8.42 12.20 16.54
N ALA A 90 -9.28 11.34 15.98
CA ALA A 90 -10.36 10.70 16.72
C ALA A 90 -9.85 9.73 17.80
N ASN A 91 -8.81 8.96 17.49
CA ASN A 91 -8.22 8.02 18.45
C ASN A 91 -7.38 8.75 19.49
N ARG A 92 -6.64 9.80 19.12
CA ARG A 92 -5.91 10.66 20.04
C ARG A 92 -6.83 11.18 21.15
N ARG A 93 -8.02 11.70 20.81
CA ARG A 93 -9.00 12.16 21.81
C ARG A 93 -9.46 11.06 22.76
N ARG A 94 -9.60 9.82 22.28
CA ARG A 94 -9.97 8.67 23.12
C ARG A 94 -8.82 8.25 24.04
N ILE A 95 -7.59 8.24 23.52
CA ILE A 95 -6.38 7.92 24.28
C ILE A 95 -6.12 9.00 25.35
N ALA A 96 -6.33 10.28 25.02
CA ALA A 96 -6.20 11.39 25.96
C ALA A 96 -7.13 11.28 27.18
N SER A 97 -8.28 10.61 27.02
CA SER A 97 -9.20 10.30 28.12
C SER A 97 -8.87 9.01 28.91
N HIS A 98 -7.72 8.39 28.67
CA HIS A 98 -7.36 7.13 29.33
C HIS A 98 -7.05 7.36 30.83
N PRO A 99 -7.57 6.52 31.76
CA PRO A 99 -7.43 6.74 33.21
C PRO A 99 -5.98 6.75 33.73
N LEU A 100 -5.11 5.95 33.12
CA LEU A 100 -3.69 5.85 33.50
C LEU A 100 -2.78 6.83 32.76
N ARG A 101 -3.35 7.78 32.00
CA ARG A 101 -2.56 8.75 31.25
C ARG A 101 -2.05 9.85 32.20
N PRO A 102 -0.74 10.07 32.31
CA PRO A 102 -0.21 11.18 33.10
C PRO A 102 -0.58 12.55 32.52
N GLU A 103 -0.83 13.54 33.39
CA GLU A 103 -1.20 14.90 32.97
C GLU A 103 -0.08 15.59 32.15
N ILE A 104 1.18 15.33 32.50
CA ILE A 104 2.38 15.89 31.83
C ILE A 104 2.40 15.63 30.32
N VAL A 105 1.73 14.57 29.84
CA VAL A 105 1.63 14.27 28.40
C VAL A 105 0.94 15.41 27.64
N HIS A 106 0.06 16.17 28.28
CA HIS A 106 -0.53 17.36 27.66
C HIS A 106 0.52 18.46 27.41
N GLU A 107 1.36 18.74 28.40
CA GLU A 107 2.43 19.72 28.30
C GLU A 107 3.47 19.29 27.26
N MET A 108 3.85 18.00 27.24
CA MET A 108 4.74 17.43 26.22
C MET A 108 4.22 17.64 24.79
N HIS A 109 2.90 17.62 24.56
CA HIS A 109 2.34 17.92 23.24
C HIS A 109 2.45 19.38 22.88
N ILE A 110 2.21 20.29 23.83
CA ILE A 110 2.35 21.73 23.60
C ILE A 110 3.81 22.05 23.23
N GLU A 111 4.76 21.58 24.03
CA GLU A 111 6.20 21.79 23.79
C GLU A 111 6.63 21.22 22.44
N ALA A 112 6.22 19.99 22.11
CA ALA A 112 6.60 19.36 20.86
C ALA A 112 5.95 20.02 19.63
N ASP A 113 4.73 20.53 19.75
CA ASP A 113 4.07 21.25 18.66
C ASP A 113 4.71 22.64 18.45
N GLU A 114 5.15 23.31 19.52
CA GLU A 114 5.90 24.56 19.47
C GLU A 114 7.29 24.37 18.83
N GLU A 115 8.00 23.30 19.21
CA GLU A 115 9.32 22.96 18.64
C GLU A 115 9.21 22.63 17.15
N GLU A 116 8.20 21.85 16.75
CA GLU A 116 7.95 21.50 15.35
C GLU A 116 7.61 22.75 14.51
N ALA A 117 6.79 23.66 15.05
CA ALA A 117 6.48 24.92 14.38
C ALA A 117 7.72 25.83 14.22
N ALA A 118 8.58 25.91 15.24
CA ALA A 118 9.82 26.68 15.17
C ALA A 118 10.81 26.09 14.15
N ALA A 119 10.92 24.76 14.09
CA ALA A 119 11.75 24.06 13.12
C ALA A 119 11.24 24.31 11.69
N GLU A 120 9.94 24.21 11.45
CA GLU A 120 9.36 24.52 10.14
C GLU A 120 9.60 25.98 9.72
N GLU A 121 9.50 26.93 10.65
CA GLU A 121 9.77 28.34 10.35
C GLU A 121 11.24 28.57 9.99
N ALA A 122 12.16 27.95 10.73
CA ALA A 122 13.59 27.99 10.43
C ALA A 122 13.89 27.41 9.04
N GLU A 123 13.33 26.24 8.71
CA GLU A 123 13.48 25.62 7.39
C GLU A 123 12.93 26.49 6.27
N ARG A 124 11.75 27.11 6.45
CA ARG A 124 11.18 28.04 5.47
C ARG A 124 12.08 29.26 5.25
N MET A 125 12.64 29.81 6.32
CA MET A 125 13.56 30.94 6.23
C MET A 125 14.88 30.58 5.53
N GLU A 126 15.39 29.37 5.74
CA GLU A 126 16.54 28.84 5.01
C GLU A 126 16.24 28.64 3.52
N GLN A 127 15.08 28.06 3.19
CA GLN A 127 14.65 27.92 1.79
C GLN A 127 14.50 29.29 1.09
N ILE A 128 13.95 30.30 1.77
CA ILE A 128 13.84 31.66 1.23
C ILE A 128 15.22 32.29 1.03
N LYS A 129 16.18 32.09 1.94
CA LYS A 129 17.55 32.57 1.78
C LYS A 129 18.23 31.92 0.57
N LEU A 130 18.14 30.60 0.43
CA LEU A 130 18.69 29.86 -0.70
C LEU A 130 18.09 30.30 -2.05
N GLN A 131 16.78 30.55 -2.10
CA GLN A 131 16.12 31.07 -3.31
C GLN A 131 16.58 32.50 -3.66
N LYS A 132 16.82 33.36 -2.66
CA LYS A 132 17.34 34.71 -2.88
C LYS A 132 18.80 34.71 -3.34
N GLU A 133 19.61 33.75 -2.90
CA GLU A 133 20.99 33.59 -3.36
C GLU A 133 21.05 33.04 -4.79
N HIS A 134 20.21 32.06 -5.13
CA HIS A 134 20.13 31.54 -6.50
C HIS A 134 19.48 32.50 -7.50
N GLY A 135 18.55 33.35 -7.06
CA GLY A 135 17.94 34.38 -7.92
C GLY A 135 18.87 35.57 -8.24
N LYS A 136 20.03 35.67 -7.58
CA LYS A 136 20.96 36.80 -7.75
C LYS A 136 22.09 36.52 -8.76
N THR A 137 22.17 35.32 -9.31
CA THR A 137 23.25 34.91 -10.24
C THR A 137 22.89 35.01 -11.73
N ASP A 138 21.64 35.31 -12.10
CA ASP A 138 21.19 35.28 -13.51
C ASP A 138 20.99 36.67 -14.17
N ASP A 139 21.16 37.78 -13.44
CA ASP A 139 20.96 39.14 -13.99
C ASP A 139 22.29 39.86 -14.29
N GLY A 140 23.24 39.12 -14.86
CA GLY A 140 24.64 39.54 -14.99
C GLY A 140 25.30 39.34 -16.35
N THR A 141 24.56 39.19 -17.46
CA THR A 141 25.16 39.28 -18.81
C THR A 141 24.90 40.66 -19.38
N LEU A 142 25.91 41.53 -19.21
CA LEU A 142 25.99 42.84 -19.84
C LEU A 142 25.72 42.75 -21.34
N ARG A 143 24.80 43.61 -21.80
CA ARG A 143 24.70 44.07 -23.18
C ARG A 143 26.05 44.68 -23.58
N GLU A 144 26.85 43.98 -24.38
CA GLU A 144 27.93 44.63 -25.11
C GLU A 144 27.37 45.29 -26.37
N ALA A 145 27.69 46.56 -26.49
CA ALA A 145 27.33 47.44 -27.59
C ALA A 145 28.30 47.27 -28.77
N GLY A 146 27.73 47.15 -29.98
CA GLY A 146 28.34 47.59 -31.24
C GLY A 146 29.36 46.64 -31.91
N PRO A 147 29.71 46.88 -33.20
CA PRO A 147 29.68 48.20 -33.82
C PRO A 147 28.82 48.32 -35.09
N THR A 148 28.48 49.58 -35.34
CA THR A 148 28.11 50.18 -36.62
C THR A 148 29.28 50.11 -37.63
N ASN A 149 29.07 49.45 -38.76
CA ASN A 149 29.34 49.92 -40.14
C ASN A 149 29.05 48.80 -41.14
#